data_AF-A0A1Y3NXH0-F1
#
_entry.id   AF-A0A1Y3NXH0-F1
#
_cell.length_a   1.000
_cell.length_b   1.000
_cell.length_c   1.000
_cell.angle_alpha   90.00
_cell.angle_beta   90.00
_cell.angle_gamma   90.00
#
_symmetry.space_group_name_H-M   'P 1'
#
loop_
_entity.id
_entity.type
_entity.pdbx_description
1 polymer ?
#
loop_
_entity_poly.entity_id
_entity_poly.type
_entity_poly.pdbx_seq_one_letter_code
_entity_poly.pdbx_strand_id
1 'polypeptide(L)'
;MSESHRRIKSYSFTNYTNNYKNNNITYENQFNTNTLMQFKDDISKKNHHVAPSISSISSFSSQKSNDLNEMLKKYERRKIREKEKKYLEWIKECLEDYGEDDIYIDVENDRLSNILSDGIILAYLIEYLSNRSVGDIYLHPKIRQDKYYNLKKVFYLIKDELFVPAKATEYDVECGDLSAILSLLGQLKDHYHRMDLKEPV
;
A
#
# COMPACT_ATOMS: atom_id res chain seq x y z
N MET A 1 -29.25 -34.76 15.01
CA MET A 1 -29.58 -33.92 13.84
C MET A 1 -30.29 -32.69 14.36
N SER A 2 -29.64 -31.52 14.31
CA SER A 2 -30.32 -30.22 14.45
C SER A 2 -29.56 -29.19 13.63
N GLU A 3 -30.33 -28.46 12.85
CA GLU A 3 -29.99 -27.79 11.60
C GLU A 3 -29.37 -26.41 11.83
N SER A 4 -28.11 -26.25 11.44
CA SER A 4 -27.37 -24.99 11.54
C SER A 4 -27.93 -23.96 10.58
N HIS A 5 -28.75 -23.03 11.08
CA HIS A 5 -29.16 -21.84 10.33
C HIS A 5 -27.97 -20.87 10.21
N ARG A 6 -27.07 -21.11 9.25
CA ARG A 6 -26.09 -20.11 8.82
C ARG A 6 -26.82 -19.02 8.04
N ARG A 7 -27.11 -17.90 8.71
CA ARG A 7 -27.55 -16.67 8.04
C ARG A 7 -26.41 -16.18 7.15
N ILE A 8 -26.65 -16.22 5.83
CA ILE A 8 -25.85 -15.54 4.82
C ILE A 8 -25.85 -14.04 5.17
N LYS A 9 -24.70 -13.48 5.56
CA LYS A 9 -24.52 -12.03 5.67
C LYS A 9 -24.11 -11.52 4.28
N SER A 10 -25.09 -11.08 3.49
CA SER A 10 -24.83 -10.39 2.24
C SER A 10 -24.37 -8.95 2.53
N TYR A 11 -23.12 -8.63 2.24
CA TYR A 11 -22.63 -7.24 2.26
C TYR A 11 -22.83 -6.62 0.88
N SER A 12 -23.76 -5.67 0.79
CA SER A 12 -24.02 -4.87 -0.40
C SER A 12 -23.21 -3.57 -0.35
N PHE A 13 -22.16 -3.49 -1.16
CA PHE A 13 -21.47 -2.23 -1.47
C PHE A 13 -22.16 -1.54 -2.65
N THR A 14 -22.75 -0.36 -2.42
CA THR A 14 -23.24 0.49 -3.51
C THR A 14 -22.10 1.36 -4.04
N ASN A 15 -21.58 1.01 -5.22
CA ASN A 15 -20.68 1.84 -6.02
C ASN A 15 -21.47 2.88 -6.82
N TYR A 16 -21.17 4.17 -6.64
CA TYR A 16 -21.55 5.20 -7.60
C TYR A 16 -20.47 5.31 -8.67
N THR A 17 -20.78 4.76 -9.85
CA THR A 17 -20.01 4.85 -11.07
C THR A 17 -20.21 6.20 -11.74
N ASN A 18 -19.13 6.89 -12.11
CA ASN A 18 -19.17 7.95 -13.11
C ASN A 18 -18.53 7.43 -14.41
N ASN A 19 -19.39 7.30 -15.43
CA ASN A 19 -19.06 6.99 -16.81
C ASN A 19 -18.16 8.06 -17.42
N TYR A 20 -17.00 7.68 -17.97
CA TYR A 20 -16.38 8.42 -19.07
C TYR A 20 -15.94 7.49 -20.19
N LYS A 21 -16.34 7.93 -21.39
CA LYS A 21 -16.27 7.30 -22.71
C LYS A 21 -14.89 6.75 -23.10
N ASN A 22 -14.96 5.64 -23.82
CA ASN A 22 -13.97 5.08 -24.75
C ASN A 22 -13.12 6.13 -25.48
N ASN A 23 -11.83 5.81 -25.64
CA ASN A 23 -11.14 5.93 -26.93
C ASN A 23 -10.02 4.87 -27.00
N ASN A 24 -10.24 3.88 -27.87
CA ASN A 24 -9.20 2.98 -28.38
C ASN A 24 -8.16 3.80 -29.14
N ILE A 25 -6.91 3.78 -28.67
CA ILE A 25 -5.76 4.14 -29.49
C ILE A 25 -4.64 3.15 -29.18
N THR A 26 -4.43 2.24 -30.13
CA THR A 26 -3.30 1.30 -30.19
C THR A 26 -2.06 2.06 -30.63
N TYR A 27 -1.07 2.22 -29.75
CA TYR A 27 0.31 2.51 -30.14
C TYR A 27 1.21 1.48 -29.47
N GLU A 28 1.47 0.39 -30.19
CA GLU A 28 2.74 -0.31 -30.01
C GLU A 28 3.85 0.69 -30.30
N ASN A 29 4.62 1.04 -29.27
CA ASN A 29 5.93 1.63 -29.49
C ASN A 29 6.90 0.99 -28.51
N GLN A 30 7.77 0.18 -29.11
CA GLN A 30 8.89 -0.54 -28.52
C GLN A 30 9.68 0.40 -27.59
N PHE A 31 9.67 0.07 -26.31
CA PHE A 31 10.36 0.83 -25.26
C PHE A 31 11.86 0.49 -25.31
N ASN A 32 12.69 1.41 -25.79
CA ASN A 32 14.15 1.22 -25.80
C ASN A 32 14.76 1.71 -24.47
N THR A 33 14.95 0.79 -23.53
CA THR A 33 15.53 1.03 -22.20
C THR A 33 16.98 1.53 -22.24
N ASN A 34 17.68 1.39 -23.37
CA ASN A 34 19.06 1.82 -23.53
C ASN A 34 19.20 3.34 -23.59
N THR A 35 18.19 4.05 -24.08
CA THR A 35 18.22 5.52 -24.17
C THR A 35 18.19 6.17 -22.78
N LEU A 36 17.48 5.57 -21.81
CA LEU A 36 17.37 6.09 -20.45
C LEU A 36 18.68 5.95 -19.64
N MET A 37 19.46 4.87 -19.87
CA MET A 37 20.77 4.68 -19.25
C MET A 37 21.80 5.68 -19.79
N GLN A 38 21.83 5.94 -21.11
CA GLN A 38 22.76 6.91 -21.71
C GLN A 38 22.57 8.34 -21.16
N PHE A 39 21.33 8.77 -20.89
CA PHE A 39 21.07 10.11 -20.35
C PHE A 39 21.53 10.30 -18.90
N LYS A 40 21.57 9.22 -18.10
CA LYS A 40 22.02 9.29 -16.71
C LYS A 40 23.54 9.54 -16.63
N ASP A 41 24.29 8.99 -17.57
CA ASP A 41 25.73 9.17 -17.70
C ASP A 41 26.09 10.58 -18.20
N ASP A 42 25.26 11.17 -19.08
CA ASP A 42 25.50 12.53 -19.60
C ASP A 42 25.25 13.63 -18.58
N ILE A 43 24.31 13.44 -17.65
CA ILE A 43 24.07 14.39 -16.55
C ILE A 43 25.22 14.32 -15.52
N SER A 44 25.80 13.14 -15.30
CA SER A 44 26.92 12.96 -14.38
C SER A 44 28.23 13.58 -14.88
N LYS A 45 28.37 13.88 -16.19
CA LYS A 45 29.60 14.40 -16.80
C LYS A 45 29.64 15.92 -17.00
N LYS A 46 28.56 16.66 -16.73
CA LYS A 46 28.48 18.11 -17.01
C LYS A 46 28.83 19.06 -15.86
N ASN A 47 29.34 18.55 -14.74
CA ASN A 47 29.64 19.39 -13.57
C ASN A 47 31.05 20.02 -13.52
N HIS A 48 31.82 20.04 -14.61
CA HIS A 48 33.05 20.84 -14.66
C HIS A 48 33.16 21.67 -15.94
N HIS A 49 33.35 22.98 -15.71
CA HIS A 49 33.87 24.02 -16.58
C HIS A 49 32.92 24.86 -17.49
N VAL A 50 33.01 26.18 -17.22
CA VAL A 50 32.75 27.37 -18.05
C VAL A 50 31.30 27.89 -18.11
N ALA A 51 31.10 29.07 -17.52
CA ALA A 51 30.00 29.97 -17.83
C ALA A 51 30.27 30.73 -19.14
N PRO A 52 29.25 30.91 -19.98
CA PRO A 52 29.12 32.18 -20.70
C PRO A 52 27.72 32.79 -20.53
N SER A 53 27.70 34.11 -20.43
CA SER A 53 26.55 35.00 -20.41
C SER A 53 25.79 34.98 -21.75
N ILE A 54 24.48 34.73 -21.71
CA ILE A 54 23.53 35.13 -22.75
C ILE A 54 22.18 35.44 -22.12
N SER A 55 21.78 36.70 -22.27
CA SER A 55 20.44 37.21 -22.06
C SER A 55 19.44 36.58 -23.04
N SER A 56 18.17 36.53 -22.60
CA SER A 56 16.95 36.31 -23.38
C SER A 56 16.68 34.92 -23.99
N ILE A 57 16.24 33.96 -23.16
CA ILE A 57 15.26 32.92 -23.53
C ILE A 57 14.38 32.63 -22.31
N SER A 58 13.23 33.31 -22.18
CA SER A 58 12.25 33.04 -21.14
C SER A 58 10.87 32.82 -21.75
N SER A 59 10.57 31.55 -22.08
CA SER A 59 9.21 31.00 -22.11
C SER A 59 9.17 29.52 -22.53
N PHE A 60 10.14 29.02 -23.31
CA PHE A 60 10.09 27.66 -23.86
C PHE A 60 10.61 26.53 -22.93
N SER A 61 11.32 26.86 -21.85
CA SER A 61 11.87 25.88 -20.89
C SER A 61 10.89 25.47 -19.77
N SER A 62 9.80 26.21 -19.59
CA SER A 62 8.83 25.97 -18.52
C SER A 62 7.86 24.82 -18.82
N GLN A 63 7.47 24.62 -20.09
CA GLN A 63 6.57 23.52 -20.49
C GLN A 63 7.27 22.16 -20.49
N LYS A 64 8.52 22.09 -20.98
CA LYS A 64 9.28 20.83 -21.03
C LYS A 64 9.63 20.26 -19.65
N SER A 65 9.74 21.11 -18.63
CA SER A 65 9.96 20.69 -17.24
C SER A 65 8.66 20.22 -16.56
N ASN A 66 7.51 20.78 -16.91
CA ASN A 66 6.21 20.33 -16.40
C ASN A 66 5.84 18.94 -16.93
N ASP A 67 6.05 18.67 -18.22
CA ASP A 67 5.76 17.36 -18.83
C ASP A 67 6.60 16.24 -18.20
N LEU A 68 7.89 16.49 -17.97
CA LEU A 68 8.79 15.53 -17.31
C LEU A 68 8.37 15.25 -15.86
N ASN A 69 8.00 16.30 -15.12
CA ASN A 69 7.51 16.15 -13.74
C ASN A 69 6.20 15.35 -13.69
N GLU A 70 5.32 15.51 -14.66
CA GLU A 70 4.08 14.74 -14.74
C GLU A 70 4.36 13.26 -15.07
N MET A 71 5.26 12.99 -16.02
CA MET A 71 5.68 11.62 -16.34
C MET A 71 6.30 10.92 -15.13
N LEU A 72 7.17 11.61 -14.38
CA LEU A 72 7.80 11.07 -13.17
C LEU A 72 6.76 10.74 -12.10
N LYS A 73 5.83 11.68 -11.82
CA LYS A 73 4.72 11.45 -10.88
C LYS A 73 3.85 10.26 -11.30
N LYS A 74 3.57 10.10 -12.60
CA LYS A 74 2.79 8.97 -13.11
C LYS A 74 3.53 7.65 -12.94
N TYR A 75 4.85 7.63 -13.12
CA TYR A 75 5.67 6.45 -12.89
C TYR A 75 5.70 6.06 -11.40
N GLU A 76 5.92 7.04 -10.52
CA GLU A 76 5.92 6.81 -9.07
C GLU A 76 4.57 6.27 -8.57
N ARG A 77 3.46 6.84 -9.05
CA ARG A 77 2.10 6.34 -8.72
C ARG A 77 1.90 4.89 -9.13
N ARG A 78 2.38 4.48 -10.32
CA ARG A 78 2.30 3.08 -10.77
C ARG A 78 3.12 2.16 -9.88
N LYS A 79 4.36 2.54 -9.56
CA LYS A 79 5.24 1.78 -8.69
C LYS A 79 4.65 1.61 -7.28
N ILE A 80 4.04 2.66 -6.73
CA ILE A 80 3.35 2.60 -5.44
C ILE A 80 2.15 1.65 -5.53
N ARG A 81 1.37 1.71 -6.61
CA ARG A 81 0.22 0.81 -6.80
C ARG A 81 0.65 -0.65 -6.94
N GLU A 82 1.72 -0.94 -7.67
CA GLU A 82 2.28 -2.30 -7.75
C GLU A 82 2.73 -2.82 -6.39
N LYS A 83 3.38 -1.96 -5.59
CA LYS A 83 3.76 -2.31 -4.21
C LYS A 83 2.53 -2.57 -3.33
N GLU A 84 1.49 -1.76 -3.47
CA GLU A 84 0.23 -1.92 -2.77
C GLU A 84 -0.44 -3.27 -3.08
N LYS A 85 -0.51 -3.64 -4.38
CA LYS A 85 -1.05 -4.93 -4.81
C LYS A 85 -0.32 -6.12 -4.18
N LYS A 86 1.01 -6.09 -4.15
CA LYS A 86 1.81 -7.14 -3.52
C LYS A 86 1.51 -7.32 -2.03
N TYR A 87 1.18 -6.25 -1.33
CA TYR A 87 0.75 -6.35 0.07
C TYR A 87 -0.70 -6.79 0.21
N LEU A 88 -1.60 -6.41 -0.71
CA LEU A 88 -2.96 -6.93 -0.73
C LEU A 88 -2.98 -8.44 -0.95
N GLU A 89 -2.19 -8.94 -1.90
CA GLU A 89 -1.99 -10.37 -2.16
C GLU A 89 -1.46 -11.07 -0.92
N TRP A 90 -0.38 -10.54 -0.33
CA TRP A 90 0.22 -11.12 0.87
C TRP A 90 -0.75 -11.14 2.07
N ILE A 91 -1.51 -10.07 2.30
CA ILE A 91 -2.51 -10.03 3.38
C ILE A 91 -3.58 -11.08 3.12
N LYS A 92 -4.06 -11.17 1.88
CA LYS A 92 -5.08 -12.15 1.49
C LYS A 92 -4.59 -13.58 1.75
N GLU A 93 -3.39 -13.92 1.33
CA GLU A 93 -2.77 -15.23 1.60
C GLU A 93 -2.72 -15.53 3.11
N CYS A 94 -2.27 -14.56 3.93
CA CYS A 94 -2.24 -14.74 5.38
C CYS A 94 -3.63 -14.94 6.01
N LEU A 95 -4.66 -14.25 5.52
CA LEU A 95 -6.03 -14.40 6.05
C LEU A 95 -6.64 -15.75 5.65
N GLU A 96 -6.39 -16.21 4.43
CA GLU A 96 -6.81 -17.55 3.97
C GLU A 96 -6.14 -18.63 4.83
N ASP A 97 -4.84 -18.53 5.08
CA ASP A 97 -4.11 -19.46 5.96
C ASP A 97 -4.59 -19.41 7.42
N TYR A 98 -5.08 -18.26 7.89
CA TYR A 98 -5.65 -18.11 9.23
C TYR A 98 -7.05 -18.71 9.36
N GLY A 99 -7.73 -18.98 8.24
CA GLY A 99 -9.10 -19.48 8.18
C GLY A 99 -10.18 -18.38 8.10
N GLU A 100 -9.79 -17.16 7.74
CA GLU A 100 -10.68 -16.00 7.54
C GLU A 100 -11.05 -15.83 6.04
N ASP A 101 -11.38 -16.94 5.37
CA ASP A 101 -11.73 -17.00 3.94
C ASP A 101 -12.95 -16.15 3.55
N ASP A 102 -13.78 -15.80 4.54
CA ASP A 102 -14.98 -14.97 4.36
C ASP A 102 -14.64 -13.50 4.09
N ILE A 103 -13.40 -13.06 4.36
CA ILE A 103 -12.95 -11.69 4.12
C ILE A 103 -12.51 -11.54 2.66
N TYR A 104 -13.38 -10.93 1.85
CA TYR A 104 -13.07 -10.64 0.46
C TYR A 104 -12.17 -9.41 0.30
N ILE A 105 -10.98 -9.60 -0.29
CA ILE A 105 -10.07 -8.53 -0.73
C ILE A 105 -9.92 -8.58 -2.25
N ASP A 106 -10.29 -7.49 -2.93
CA ASP A 106 -10.08 -7.30 -4.35
C ASP A 106 -8.72 -6.62 -4.59
N VAL A 107 -7.70 -7.43 -4.87
CA VAL A 107 -6.32 -6.96 -5.14
C VAL A 107 -6.27 -5.88 -6.23
N GLU A 108 -7.15 -5.94 -7.22
CA GLU A 108 -7.13 -5.02 -8.36
C GLU A 108 -7.69 -3.65 -7.99
N ASN A 109 -8.74 -3.61 -7.16
CA ASN A 109 -9.52 -2.40 -6.89
C ASN A 109 -9.34 -1.82 -5.48
N ASP A 110 -9.07 -2.66 -4.48
CA ASP A 110 -8.97 -2.21 -3.09
C ASP A 110 -7.71 -1.41 -2.83
N ARG A 111 -7.81 -0.52 -1.84
CA ARG A 111 -6.72 0.35 -1.38
C ARG A 111 -6.38 0.00 0.07
N LEU A 112 -5.08 -0.16 0.35
CA LEU A 112 -4.61 -0.46 1.72
C LEU A 112 -5.05 0.62 2.71
N SER A 113 -5.04 1.88 2.27
CA SER A 113 -5.51 3.02 3.05
C SER A 113 -6.95 2.88 3.54
N ASN A 114 -7.79 2.13 2.82
CA ASN A 114 -9.19 1.95 3.16
C ASN A 114 -9.39 0.70 3.99
N ILE A 115 -8.88 -0.45 3.51
CA ILE A 115 -9.16 -1.75 4.11
C ILE A 115 -8.50 -1.94 5.48
N LEU A 116 -7.41 -1.20 5.78
CA LEU A 116 -6.73 -1.29 7.08
C LEU A 116 -7.18 -0.20 8.07
N SER A 117 -7.89 0.83 7.61
CA SER A 117 -8.21 2.02 8.41
C SER A 117 -9.15 1.76 9.59
N ASP A 118 -9.92 0.68 9.55
CA ASP A 118 -10.83 0.28 10.62
C ASP A 118 -10.20 -0.66 11.65
N GLY A 119 -8.97 -1.11 11.38
CA GLY A 119 -8.18 -1.99 12.23
C GLY A 119 -8.62 -3.45 12.25
N ILE A 120 -9.66 -3.87 11.52
CA ILE A 120 -10.16 -5.26 11.57
C ILE A 120 -9.19 -6.19 10.84
N ILE A 121 -8.92 -5.91 9.56
CA ILE A 121 -8.01 -6.73 8.75
C ILE A 121 -6.60 -6.72 9.34
N LEU A 122 -6.16 -5.58 9.87
CA LEU A 122 -4.86 -5.48 10.52
C LEU A 122 -4.81 -6.31 11.81
N ALA A 123 -5.92 -6.41 12.56
CA ALA A 123 -5.97 -7.27 13.73
C ALA A 123 -5.78 -8.74 13.35
N TYR A 124 -6.57 -9.27 12.41
CA TYR A 124 -6.42 -10.66 11.96
C TYR A 124 -5.04 -10.96 11.40
N LEU A 125 -4.45 -10.03 10.64
CA LEU A 125 -3.08 -10.17 10.15
C LEU A 125 -2.08 -10.31 11.30
N ILE A 126 -2.17 -9.47 12.33
CA ILE A 126 -1.25 -9.55 13.48
C ILE A 126 -1.52 -10.80 14.32
N GLU A 127 -2.78 -11.20 14.50
CA GLU A 127 -3.11 -12.44 15.21
C GLU A 127 -2.51 -13.66 14.52
N TYR A 128 -2.62 -13.73 13.19
CA TYR A 128 -1.98 -14.75 12.39
C TYR A 128 -0.44 -14.73 12.56
N LEU A 129 0.19 -13.57 12.37
CA LEU A 129 1.65 -13.47 12.39
C LEU A 129 2.25 -13.74 13.78
N SER A 130 1.61 -13.26 14.84
CA SER A 130 2.11 -13.39 16.21
C SER A 130 1.65 -14.67 16.92
N ASN A 131 0.67 -15.38 16.35
CA ASN A 131 -0.05 -16.47 16.99
C ASN A 131 -0.60 -16.10 18.39
N ARG A 132 -0.95 -14.82 18.58
CA ARG A 132 -1.52 -14.25 19.81
C ARG A 132 -2.78 -13.49 19.49
N SER A 133 -3.74 -13.46 20.41
CA SER A 133 -4.97 -12.68 20.21
C SER A 133 -4.78 -11.20 20.54
N VAL A 134 -5.31 -10.33 19.69
CA VAL A 134 -5.48 -8.89 19.91
C VAL A 134 -6.57 -8.61 20.96
N GLY A 135 -7.46 -9.58 21.18
CA GLY A 135 -8.59 -9.51 22.10
C GLY A 135 -9.82 -8.83 21.50
N ASP A 136 -10.71 -8.33 22.35
CA ASP A 136 -11.98 -7.76 21.91
C ASP A 136 -11.79 -6.49 21.07
N ILE A 137 -12.21 -6.57 19.80
CA ILE A 137 -12.28 -5.46 18.85
C ILE A 137 -13.72 -5.23 18.37
N TYR A 138 -14.01 -4.02 17.89
CA TYR A 138 -15.26 -3.72 17.21
C TYR A 138 -15.23 -4.32 15.79
N LEU A 139 -16.06 -5.33 15.55
CA LEU A 139 -16.20 -5.96 14.21
C LEU A 139 -16.97 -5.10 13.20
N HIS A 140 -17.71 -4.10 13.69
CA HIS A 140 -18.50 -3.18 12.86
C HIS A 140 -18.31 -1.73 13.33
N PRO A 141 -17.09 -1.17 13.24
CA PRO A 141 -16.79 0.16 13.74
C PRO A 141 -17.50 1.21 12.88
N LYS A 142 -18.43 1.95 13.48
CA LYS A 142 -19.25 2.95 12.76
C LYS A 142 -18.69 4.35 12.92
N ILE A 143 -18.05 4.61 14.07
CA ILE A 143 -17.48 5.91 14.40
C ILE A 143 -15.95 5.83 14.43
N ARG A 144 -15.32 6.99 14.23
CA ARG A 144 -13.86 7.14 14.25
C ARG A 144 -13.22 6.57 15.52
N GLN A 145 -13.90 6.71 16.66
CA GLN A 145 -13.40 6.24 17.94
C GLN A 145 -13.32 4.71 18.05
N ASP A 146 -14.26 3.98 17.42
CA ASP A 146 -14.23 2.51 17.37
C ASP A 146 -13.02 2.03 16.56
N LYS A 147 -12.80 2.65 15.38
CA LYS A 147 -11.64 2.35 14.52
C LYS A 147 -10.33 2.60 15.25
N TYR A 148 -10.22 3.74 15.93
CA TYR A 148 -9.04 4.08 16.70
C TYR A 148 -8.82 3.14 17.88
N TYR A 149 -9.90 2.68 18.54
CA TYR A 149 -9.82 1.67 19.59
C TYR A 149 -9.26 0.33 19.06
N ASN A 150 -9.78 -0.15 17.92
CA ASN A 150 -9.27 -1.35 17.26
C ASN A 150 -7.78 -1.21 16.97
N LEU A 151 -7.37 -0.12 16.31
CA LEU A 151 -5.98 0.12 15.99
C LEU A 151 -5.11 0.21 17.24
N LYS A 152 -5.57 0.83 18.33
CA LYS A 152 -4.83 0.87 19.59
C LYS A 152 -4.57 -0.52 20.17
N LYS A 153 -5.54 -1.44 20.08
CA LYS A 153 -5.38 -2.83 20.49
C LYS A 153 -4.34 -3.56 19.62
N VAL A 154 -4.45 -3.40 18.31
CA VAL A 154 -3.50 -3.97 17.35
C VAL A 154 -2.09 -3.47 17.62
N PHE A 155 -1.90 -2.17 17.79
CA PHE A 155 -0.59 -1.57 18.02
C PHE A 155 -0.01 -1.88 19.40
N TYR A 156 -0.84 -2.20 20.39
CA TYR A 156 -0.36 -2.75 21.65
C TYR A 156 0.37 -4.08 21.41
N LEU A 157 -0.24 -4.99 20.65
CA LEU A 157 0.38 -6.27 20.32
C LEU A 157 1.61 -6.09 19.40
N ILE A 158 1.54 -5.22 18.40
CA ILE A 158 2.70 -4.90 17.54
C ILE A 158 3.89 -4.40 18.38
N LYS A 159 3.66 -3.57 19.40
CA LYS A 159 4.72 -3.06 20.28
C LYS A 159 5.35 -4.14 21.13
N ASP A 160 4.56 -5.14 21.55
CA ASP A 160 5.07 -6.29 22.30
C ASP A 160 5.92 -7.22 21.42
N GLU A 161 5.55 -7.40 20.15
CA GLU A 161 6.22 -8.32 19.21
C GLU A 161 7.45 -7.68 18.54
N LEU A 162 7.38 -6.40 18.16
CA LEU A 162 8.48 -5.74 17.48
C LEU A 162 9.58 -5.31 18.45
N PHE A 163 10.80 -5.82 18.25
CA PHE A 163 12.01 -5.33 18.93
C PHE A 163 12.40 -3.87 18.58
N VAL A 164 11.70 -3.24 17.65
CA VAL A 164 11.94 -1.87 17.18
C VAL A 164 10.61 -1.11 17.11
N PRO A 165 10.60 0.22 17.29
CA PRO A 165 9.39 1.01 17.14
C PRO A 165 8.70 0.77 15.78
N ALA A 166 7.37 0.70 15.80
CA ALA A 166 6.58 0.59 14.59
C ALA A 166 6.79 1.82 13.69
N LYS A 167 6.90 1.61 12.38
CA LYS A 167 7.09 2.68 11.37
C LYS A 167 5.84 3.51 11.08
N ALA A 168 4.71 3.13 11.65
CA ALA A 168 3.47 3.87 11.61
C ALA A 168 2.90 3.95 13.03
N THR A 169 2.01 4.90 13.26
CA THR A 169 1.18 4.97 14.45
C THR A 169 -0.26 4.53 14.15
N GLU A 170 -1.04 4.35 15.21
CA GLU A 170 -2.48 4.11 15.13
C GLU A 170 -3.18 5.21 14.32
N TYR A 171 -2.74 6.46 14.48
CA TYR A 171 -3.31 7.61 13.78
C TYR A 171 -3.00 7.59 12.27
N ASP A 172 -1.77 7.24 11.89
CA ASP A 172 -1.37 7.18 10.49
C ASP A 172 -2.19 6.14 9.71
N VAL A 173 -2.45 4.99 10.34
CA VAL A 173 -3.30 3.93 9.75
C VAL A 173 -4.76 4.37 9.67
N GLU A 174 -5.29 4.99 10.74
CA GLU A 174 -6.68 5.47 10.77
C GLU A 174 -6.94 6.53 9.69
N CYS A 175 -5.99 7.44 9.48
CA CYS A 175 -6.07 8.47 8.45
C CYS A 175 -5.78 7.94 7.03
N GLY A 176 -5.42 6.66 6.88
CA GLY A 176 -5.12 6.05 5.59
C GLY A 176 -3.83 6.57 4.95
N ASP A 177 -2.81 6.94 5.74
CA ASP A 177 -1.50 7.31 5.21
C ASP A 177 -0.83 6.08 4.59
N LEU A 178 -0.96 6.00 3.26
CA LEU A 178 -0.42 4.89 2.48
C LEU A 178 1.09 4.73 2.65
N SER A 179 1.84 5.81 2.83
CA SER A 179 3.30 5.73 2.99
C SER A 179 3.67 5.05 4.31
N ALA A 180 3.00 5.46 5.40
CA ALA A 180 3.17 4.86 6.71
C ALA A 180 2.70 3.39 6.72
N ILE A 181 1.54 3.10 6.14
CA ILE A 181 0.99 1.74 6.01
C ILE A 181 1.96 0.83 5.25
N LEU A 182 2.47 1.23 4.09
CA LEU A 182 3.43 0.44 3.33
C LEU A 182 4.74 0.20 4.09
N SER A 183 5.13 1.15 4.94
CA SER A 183 6.33 1.05 5.78
C SER A 183 6.13 0.08 6.94
N LEU A 184 4.95 0.12 7.57
CA LEU A 184 4.52 -0.81 8.61
C LEU A 184 4.44 -2.25 8.08
N LEU A 185 3.73 -2.48 6.97
CA LEU A 185 3.59 -3.83 6.39
C LEU A 185 4.94 -4.41 5.95
N GLY A 186 5.83 -3.59 5.40
CA GLY A 186 7.20 -4.02 5.11
C GLY A 186 7.97 -4.41 6.37
N GLN A 187 7.85 -3.63 7.44
CA GLN A 187 8.48 -3.94 8.72
C GLN A 187 7.95 -5.25 9.32
N LEU A 188 6.63 -5.46 9.30
CA LEU A 188 5.99 -6.69 9.80
C LEU A 188 6.44 -7.90 8.99
N LYS A 189 6.33 -7.82 7.66
CA LYS A 189 6.76 -8.92 6.76
C LYS A 189 8.22 -9.29 6.98
N ASP A 190 9.11 -8.30 7.05
CA ASP A 190 10.54 -8.52 7.30
C ASP A 190 10.80 -9.08 8.71
N HIS A 191 10.02 -8.65 9.71
CA HIS A 191 10.16 -9.12 11.09
C HIS A 191 9.83 -10.61 11.20
N TYR A 192 8.65 -11.01 10.75
CA TYR A 192 8.18 -12.40 10.88
C TYR A 192 8.91 -13.35 9.94
N HIS A 193 9.26 -12.93 8.72
CA HIS A 193 10.13 -13.74 7.85
C HIS A 193 11.47 -14.08 8.51
N ARG A 194 12.04 -13.15 9.31
CA ARG A 194 13.27 -13.42 10.06
C ARG A 194 13.05 -14.30 11.29
N MET A 195 11.84 -14.36 11.85
CA MET A 195 11.51 -15.25 12.96
C MET A 195 11.36 -16.68 12.45
N ASP A 196 10.68 -16.88 11.31
CA ASP A 196 10.53 -18.20 10.67
C ASP A 196 11.89 -18.81 10.30
N LEU A 197 12.83 -17.99 9.82
CA LEU A 197 14.19 -18.43 9.49
C LEU A 197 15.07 -18.77 10.71
N LYS A 198 14.61 -18.43 11.93
CA LYS A 198 15.36 -18.61 13.18
C LYS A 198 14.94 -19.86 13.96
N GLU A 199 14.12 -20.75 13.43
CA GLU A 199 13.93 -22.08 14.02
C GLU A 199 15.10 -23.00 13.63
N PRO A 200 16.08 -23.29 14.52
CA PRO A 200 16.96 -24.43 14.34
C PRO A 200 16.21 -25.71 14.69
N VAL A 201 16.24 -26.68 13.76
CA VAL A 201 15.97 -28.09 14.04
C VAL A 201 17.07 -28.66 14.94
#